data_AF-E2SKR3-F1
#
_entry.id   AF-E2SKR3-F1
#
_cell.length_a   1.000
_cell.length_b   1.000
_cell.length_c   1.000
_cell.angle_alpha   90.00
_cell.angle_beta   90.00
_cell.angle_gamma   90.00
#
_symmetry.space_group_name_H-M   'P 1'
#
loop_
_entity.id
_entity.type
_entity.pdbx_description
1 polymer ?
#
loop_
_entity_poly.entity_id
_entity_poly.type
_entity_poly.pdbx_seq_one_letter_code
_entity_poly.pdbx_strand_id
1 'polypeptide(L)'
;MIDFTIEYIGHAQRYCKRGSRVFQTVAEELGKKITVYTAGLPLQLDEDRICIVVGDDLEHIESYYLGIYDRKVKNFLDRNSSIGEIELDIDGTLLDVSRGGTEQGFVYKNEWAFYSHSDDVCYIPELGDDLYRYQDFLELCEFEEFAEDVFNTVDWQFPETYWDELDYDEAFMEDFRKKRKNRRKIQKSKKMREHCKKE
;
A
#
# COMPACT_ATOMS: atom_id res chain seq x y z
N MET A 1 14.37 16.39 -0.34
CA MET A 1 15.15 15.55 0.58
C MET A 1 14.48 15.53 1.94
N ILE A 2 13.91 14.39 2.33
CA ILE A 2 13.36 14.19 3.68
C ILE A 2 14.50 14.30 4.69
N ASP A 3 14.22 14.92 5.84
CA ASP A 3 15.21 15.04 6.92
C ASP A 3 15.01 13.87 7.90
N PHE A 4 15.94 12.92 7.86
CA PHE A 4 15.94 11.76 8.74
C PHE A 4 16.78 12.06 9.98
N THR A 5 16.21 11.85 11.16
CA THR A 5 16.89 12.09 12.43
C THR A 5 17.26 10.80 13.13
N ILE A 6 18.29 10.88 13.98
CA ILE A 6 18.72 9.81 14.90
C ILE A 6 18.32 10.13 16.34
N GLU A 7 17.77 11.32 16.58
CA GLU A 7 17.45 11.77 17.93
C GLU A 7 16.17 11.08 18.44
N TYR A 8 16.21 10.60 19.68
CA TYR A 8 15.06 10.00 20.35
C TYR A 8 14.39 8.85 19.57
N ILE A 9 15.17 7.91 19.01
CA ILE A 9 14.67 6.71 18.30
C ILE A 9 13.52 5.99 19.05
N GLY A 10 13.57 5.95 20.39
CA GLY A 10 12.49 5.38 21.21
C GLY A 10 11.11 6.03 21.02
N HIS A 11 11.03 7.26 20.51
CA HIS A 11 9.78 7.89 20.11
C HIS A 11 9.23 7.27 18.82
N ALA A 12 10.07 7.10 17.79
CA ALA A 12 9.71 6.42 16.54
C ALA A 12 9.24 4.99 16.80
N GLN A 13 9.99 4.22 17.61
CA GLN A 13 9.63 2.85 17.98
C GLN A 13 8.25 2.78 18.64
N ARG A 14 7.92 3.74 19.52
CA ARG A 14 6.61 3.79 20.18
C ARG A 14 5.48 4.07 19.20
N TYR A 15 5.71 4.92 18.21
CA TYR A 15 4.75 5.17 17.13
C TYR A 15 4.56 3.89 16.29
N CYS A 16 5.65 3.31 15.80
CA CYS A 16 5.61 2.12 14.94
C CYS A 16 4.97 0.90 15.63
N LYS A 17 5.19 0.72 16.95
CA LYS A 17 4.56 -0.36 17.72
C LYS A 17 3.04 -0.21 17.86
N ARG A 18 2.50 0.99 17.68
CA ARG A 18 1.05 1.28 17.74
C ARG A 18 0.42 1.32 16.35
N GLY A 19 1.21 1.66 15.34
CA GLY A 19 0.80 1.67 13.94
C GLY A 19 0.88 0.30 13.28
N SER A 20 0.45 0.26 12.03
CA SER A 20 0.62 -0.87 11.13
C SER A 20 1.87 -0.65 10.28
N ARG A 21 2.63 -1.73 10.03
CA ARG A 21 3.62 -1.72 8.96
C ARG A 21 2.87 -1.81 7.63
N VAL A 22 3.02 -0.79 6.80
CA VAL A 22 2.28 -0.67 5.53
C VAL A 22 3.13 -1.05 4.34
N PHE A 23 4.40 -0.63 4.32
CA PHE A 23 5.24 -0.76 3.14
C PHE A 23 6.71 -0.93 3.50
N GLN A 24 7.49 -1.57 2.64
CA GLN A 24 8.93 -1.75 2.81
C GLN A 24 9.62 -1.83 1.45
N THR A 25 10.65 -1.01 1.25
CA THR A 25 11.43 -0.97 0.00
C THR A 25 12.89 -0.63 0.30
N VAL A 26 13.76 -0.64 -0.71
CA VAL A 26 15.09 -0.04 -0.64
C VAL A 26 15.01 1.35 -1.25
N ALA A 27 15.31 2.37 -0.44
CA ALA A 27 15.40 3.73 -0.95
C ALA A 27 16.72 3.90 -1.70
N GLU A 28 16.66 4.08 -3.02
CA GLU A 28 17.85 4.16 -3.88
C GLU A 28 18.77 5.30 -3.48
N GLU A 29 18.21 6.48 -3.18
CA GLU A 29 18.96 7.66 -2.78
C GLU A 29 19.71 7.50 -1.45
N LEU A 30 19.25 6.58 -0.58
CA LEU A 30 19.91 6.26 0.68
C LEU A 30 20.80 5.01 0.58
N GLY A 31 20.59 4.16 -0.43
CA GLY A 31 21.18 2.82 -0.51
C GLY A 31 20.77 1.93 0.68
N LYS A 32 19.60 2.19 1.29
CA LYS A 32 19.16 1.60 2.55
C LYS A 32 17.72 1.14 2.48
N LYS A 33 17.42 0.09 3.23
CA LYS A 33 16.05 -0.37 3.43
C LYS A 33 15.27 0.66 4.25
N ILE A 34 14.06 0.94 3.80
CA ILE A 34 13.08 1.75 4.51
C ILE A 34 11.83 0.92 4.80
N THR A 35 11.23 1.17 5.96
CA THR A 35 9.96 0.56 6.36
C THR A 35 9.01 1.65 6.82
N VAL A 36 7.80 1.64 6.29
CA VAL A 36 6.78 2.67 6.51
C VAL A 36 5.72 2.17 7.48
N TYR A 37 5.42 2.99 8.48
CA TYR A 37 4.40 2.75 9.48
C TYR A 37 3.39 3.90 9.53
N THR A 38 2.11 3.54 9.63
CA THR A 38 0.99 4.51 9.70
C THR A 38 0.05 4.12 10.83
N ALA A 39 -0.77 5.07 11.30
CA ALA A 39 -1.80 4.78 12.30
C ALA A 39 -3.08 4.20 11.68
N GLY A 40 -3.29 4.41 10.39
CA GLY A 40 -4.49 4.01 9.66
C GLY A 40 -4.32 4.23 8.16
N LEU A 41 -5.30 3.73 7.41
CA LEU A 41 -5.45 3.86 5.96
C LEU A 41 -6.94 4.16 5.66
N PRO A 42 -7.26 4.86 4.54
CA PRO A 42 -6.33 5.49 3.60
C PRO A 42 -5.58 6.67 4.24
N LEU A 43 -4.37 6.97 3.75
CA LEU A 43 -3.59 8.11 4.24
C LEU A 43 -4.04 9.42 3.59
N GLN A 44 -4.32 10.43 4.41
CA GLN A 44 -4.68 11.78 3.97
C GLN A 44 -3.49 12.73 3.98
N LEU A 45 -3.24 13.36 2.82
CA LEU A 45 -2.15 14.32 2.64
C LEU A 45 -2.34 15.53 3.56
N ASP A 46 -1.25 15.97 4.19
CA ASP A 46 -1.18 17.10 5.12
C ASP A 46 -1.99 16.94 6.43
N GLU A 47 -2.68 15.80 6.61
CA GLU A 47 -3.47 15.50 7.81
C GLU A 47 -2.82 14.39 8.65
N ASP A 48 -2.49 13.28 8.00
CA ASP A 48 -2.03 12.09 8.70
C ASP A 48 -0.55 12.14 9.05
N ARG A 49 -0.19 11.37 10.08
CA ARG A 49 1.20 11.14 10.46
C ARG A 49 1.71 9.83 9.88
N ILE A 50 2.98 9.87 9.51
CA ILE A 50 3.70 8.73 8.95
C ILE A 50 5.05 8.61 9.63
N CYS A 51 5.49 7.36 9.83
CA CYS A 51 6.85 7.07 10.25
C CYS A 51 7.56 6.27 9.18
N ILE A 52 8.70 6.78 8.72
CA ILE A 52 9.60 6.07 7.81
C ILE A 52 10.84 5.73 8.61
N VAL A 53 11.06 4.44 8.82
CA VAL A 53 12.22 3.91 9.51
C VAL A 53 13.26 3.51 8.47
N VAL A 54 14.49 4.00 8.61
CA VAL A 54 15.66 3.56 7.85
C VAL A 54 16.42 2.56 8.69
N GLY A 55 16.67 1.38 8.14
CA GLY A 55 17.33 0.27 8.84
C GLY A 55 16.68 -1.08 8.54
N ASP A 56 17.16 -2.10 9.24
CA ASP A 56 16.76 -3.49 8.96
C ASP A 56 15.39 -3.83 9.60
N ASP A 57 15.17 -3.35 10.83
CA ASP A 57 13.99 -3.62 11.63
C ASP A 57 13.77 -2.55 12.74
N LEU A 58 12.74 -2.72 13.57
CA LEU A 58 12.39 -1.79 14.64
C LEU A 58 13.37 -1.80 15.83
N GLU A 59 14.22 -2.82 15.95
CA GLU A 59 15.28 -2.91 16.96
C GLU A 59 16.58 -2.26 16.46
N HIS A 60 16.80 -2.25 15.14
CA HIS A 60 17.99 -1.73 14.45
C HIS A 60 17.66 -0.52 13.56
N ILE A 61 17.09 0.53 14.16
CA ILE A 61 16.80 1.79 13.49
C ILE A 61 18.09 2.61 13.36
N GLU A 62 18.52 2.90 12.13
CA GLU A 62 19.66 3.79 11.84
C GLU A 62 19.24 5.25 11.91
N SER A 63 18.10 5.58 11.30
CA SER A 63 17.48 6.91 11.35
C SER A 63 15.99 6.79 11.03
N TYR A 64 15.23 7.86 11.27
CA TYR A 64 13.80 7.84 10.97
C TYR A 64 13.27 9.23 10.62
N TYR A 65 12.16 9.24 9.90
CA TYR A 65 11.26 10.37 9.77
C TYR A 65 9.97 10.04 10.55
N LEU A 66 9.49 10.96 11.37
CA LEU A 66 8.17 10.89 11.99
C LEU A 66 7.55 12.27 11.94
N GLY A 67 6.55 12.43 11.08
CA GLY A 67 5.97 13.74 10.81
C GLY A 67 4.68 13.63 10.03
N ILE A 68 4.27 14.77 9.48
CA ILE A 68 3.09 14.85 8.60
C ILE A 68 3.41 14.18 7.26
N TYR A 69 2.43 13.47 6.73
CA TYR A 69 2.46 12.94 5.37
C TYR A 69 2.15 14.09 4.40
N ASP A 70 3.19 14.83 4.02
CA ASP A 70 3.07 15.95 3.07
C ASP A 70 3.44 15.53 1.64
N ARG A 71 3.29 16.44 0.68
CA ARG A 71 3.64 16.19 -0.72
C ARG A 71 5.11 15.78 -0.92
N LYS A 72 6.01 16.28 -0.08
CA LYS A 72 7.44 15.96 -0.17
C LYS A 72 7.70 14.52 0.27
N VAL A 73 7.02 14.05 1.31
CA VAL A 73 7.07 12.66 1.77
C VAL A 73 6.42 11.74 0.75
N LYS A 74 5.26 12.11 0.23
CA LYS A 74 4.58 11.36 -0.85
C LYS A 74 5.49 11.17 -2.05
N ASN A 75 6.06 12.25 -2.59
CA ASN A 75 6.94 12.18 -3.75
C ASN A 75 8.18 11.30 -3.51
N PHE A 76 8.72 11.30 -2.28
CA PHE A 76 9.82 10.40 -1.91
C PHE A 76 9.38 8.94 -1.93
N LEU A 77 8.20 8.61 -1.39
CA LEU A 77 7.70 7.24 -1.35
C LEU A 77 7.32 6.74 -2.75
N ASP A 78 6.63 7.56 -3.56
CA ASP A 78 6.30 7.23 -4.95
C ASP A 78 7.56 6.85 -5.72
N ARG A 79 8.61 7.69 -5.70
CA ARG A 79 9.87 7.43 -6.42
C ARG A 79 10.60 6.17 -6.00
N ASN A 80 10.51 5.79 -4.73
CA ASN A 80 11.20 4.60 -4.20
C ASN A 80 10.31 3.34 -4.25
N SER A 81 9.12 3.44 -4.83
CA SER A 81 8.14 2.34 -4.91
C SER A 81 7.55 2.16 -6.31
N SER A 82 7.93 3.02 -7.26
CA SER A 82 7.43 2.98 -8.63
C SER A 82 8.39 2.27 -9.57
N ILE A 83 7.84 1.37 -10.38
CA ILE A 83 8.43 0.89 -11.62
C ILE A 83 7.78 1.70 -12.75
N GLY A 84 8.61 2.40 -13.52
CA GLY A 84 8.14 3.32 -14.55
C GLY A 84 7.71 4.69 -14.01
N GLU A 85 7.30 5.57 -14.92
CA GLU A 85 6.88 6.94 -14.67
C GLU A 85 5.61 7.27 -15.46
N ILE A 86 4.77 8.14 -14.91
CA ILE A 86 3.56 8.63 -15.57
C ILE A 86 3.48 10.15 -15.48
N GLU A 87 2.87 10.76 -16.49
CA GLU A 87 2.45 12.15 -16.48
C GLU A 87 0.93 12.21 -16.64
N LEU A 88 0.26 12.90 -15.73
CA LEU A 88 -1.19 13.11 -15.76
C LEU A 88 -1.48 14.61 -15.92
N ASP A 89 -2.57 14.94 -16.60
CA ASP A 89 -3.08 16.31 -16.61
C ASP A 89 -3.79 16.68 -15.29
N ILE A 90 -4.33 17.91 -15.23
CA ILE A 90 -5.03 18.40 -14.05
C ILE A 90 -6.34 17.64 -13.75
N ASP A 91 -6.93 17.01 -14.76
CA ASP A 91 -8.17 16.23 -14.66
C ASP A 91 -7.89 14.74 -14.37
N GLY A 92 -6.61 14.35 -14.31
CA GLY A 92 -6.17 12.98 -14.06
C GLY A 92 -6.12 12.10 -15.32
N THR A 93 -6.18 12.69 -16.52
CA THR A 93 -6.02 11.99 -17.79
C THR A 93 -4.54 11.71 -18.05
N LEU A 94 -4.24 10.52 -18.58
CA LEU A 94 -2.88 10.14 -18.96
C LEU A 94 -2.36 10.99 -20.11
N LEU A 95 -1.24 11.68 -19.87
CA LEU A 95 -0.50 12.43 -20.89
C LEU A 95 0.66 11.60 -21.46
N ASP A 96 1.41 10.93 -20.58
CA ASP A 96 2.53 10.08 -20.97
C ASP A 96 2.77 8.95 -19.96
N VAL A 97 3.33 7.84 -20.42
CA VAL A 97 3.70 6.68 -19.59
C VAL A 97 5.00 6.05 -20.08
N SER A 98 6.00 6.04 -19.20
CA SER A 98 7.24 5.29 -19.38
C SER A 98 7.19 4.04 -18.51
N ARG A 99 7.03 2.87 -19.14
CA ARG A 99 6.93 1.60 -18.43
C ARG A 99 8.31 1.07 -18.02
N GLY A 100 8.41 0.53 -16.81
CA GLY A 100 9.61 -0.15 -16.32
C GLY A 100 9.49 -1.67 -16.45
N GLY A 101 10.64 -2.36 -16.50
CA GLY A 101 10.69 -3.81 -16.70
C GLY A 101 10.28 -4.60 -15.46
N THR A 102 9.58 -5.71 -15.70
CA THR A 102 9.20 -6.71 -14.70
C THR A 102 9.85 -8.05 -15.03
N GLU A 103 9.34 -9.17 -14.50
CA GLU A 103 9.90 -10.50 -14.82
C GLU A 103 9.58 -10.91 -16.28
N GLN A 104 8.36 -10.66 -16.75
CA GLN A 104 7.91 -11.09 -18.08
C GLN A 104 7.49 -9.95 -19.03
N GLY A 105 7.42 -8.69 -18.60
CA GLY A 105 7.03 -7.58 -19.47
C GLY A 105 7.39 -6.19 -18.95
N PHE A 106 6.60 -5.18 -19.33
CA PHE A 106 6.83 -3.78 -18.96
C PHE A 106 5.54 -3.10 -18.50
N VAL A 107 5.55 -2.47 -17.33
CA VAL A 107 4.36 -1.81 -16.75
C VAL A 107 4.71 -0.48 -16.10
N TYR A 108 3.70 0.32 -15.80
CA TYR A 108 3.79 1.25 -14.68
C TYR A 108 3.21 0.56 -13.44
N LYS A 109 3.92 0.63 -12.32
CA LYS A 109 3.45 0.05 -11.05
C LYS A 109 3.96 0.88 -9.89
N ASN A 110 3.10 1.36 -9.01
CA ASN A 110 3.46 2.14 -7.84
C ASN A 110 2.92 1.46 -6.58
N GLU A 111 3.80 0.80 -5.84
CA GLU A 111 3.42 0.07 -4.64
C GLU A 111 2.97 1.00 -3.52
N TRP A 112 3.57 2.19 -3.39
CA TRP A 112 3.15 3.14 -2.36
C TRP A 112 1.71 3.62 -2.58
N ALA A 113 1.36 3.96 -3.82
CA ALA A 113 0.00 4.35 -4.17
C ALA A 113 -1.02 3.24 -3.80
N PHE A 114 -0.66 1.97 -4.07
CA PHE A 114 -1.50 0.82 -3.72
C PHE A 114 -1.60 0.63 -2.19
N TYR A 115 -0.49 0.45 -1.48
CA TYR A 115 -0.50 0.11 -0.05
C TYR A 115 -0.90 1.26 0.87
N SER A 116 -0.80 2.51 0.43
CA SER A 116 -1.36 3.66 1.16
C SER A 116 -2.86 3.84 0.97
N HIS A 117 -3.49 2.99 0.15
CA HIS A 117 -4.87 3.12 -0.33
C HIS A 117 -5.11 4.52 -0.91
N SER A 118 -4.13 5.01 -1.67
CA SER A 118 -4.23 6.31 -2.33
C SER A 118 -5.28 6.25 -3.44
N ASP A 119 -5.90 7.39 -3.70
CA ASP A 119 -6.71 7.57 -4.89
C ASP A 119 -5.83 7.72 -6.15
N ASP A 120 -4.49 7.65 -6.08
CA ASP A 120 -3.62 7.74 -7.25
C ASP A 120 -3.63 6.47 -8.11
N VAL A 121 -3.19 6.61 -9.38
CA VAL A 121 -2.92 5.46 -10.26
C VAL A 121 -1.77 4.65 -9.66
N CYS A 122 -1.99 3.35 -9.49
CA CYS A 122 -1.00 2.41 -8.98
C CYS A 122 -0.55 1.37 -10.01
N TYR A 123 -1.25 1.20 -11.13
CA TYR A 123 -0.88 0.26 -12.17
C TYR A 123 -1.36 0.67 -13.57
N ILE A 124 -0.52 0.46 -14.59
CA ILE A 124 -0.88 0.53 -16.01
C ILE A 124 -0.25 -0.67 -16.72
N PRO A 125 -1.04 -1.51 -17.42
CA PRO A 125 -0.54 -2.72 -18.09
C PRO A 125 0.34 -2.40 -19.30
N GLU A 126 0.99 -3.43 -19.87
CA GLU A 126 1.89 -3.25 -21.01
C GLU A 126 1.16 -2.86 -22.29
N LEU A 127 0.05 -3.55 -22.57
CA LEU A 127 -0.65 -3.50 -23.86
C LEU A 127 -1.86 -2.57 -23.86
N GLY A 128 -1.96 -1.67 -22.88
CA GLY A 128 -3.04 -0.71 -22.74
C GLY A 128 -2.70 0.44 -21.80
N ASP A 129 -3.51 1.48 -21.84
CA ASP A 129 -3.34 2.72 -21.06
C ASP A 129 -4.42 2.86 -19.96
N ASP A 130 -5.10 1.75 -19.63
CA ASP A 130 -6.07 1.70 -18.55
C ASP A 130 -5.42 2.03 -17.19
N LEU A 131 -6.04 2.97 -16.48
CA LEU A 131 -5.50 3.54 -15.25
C LEU A 131 -6.13 2.85 -14.05
N TYR A 132 -5.39 1.94 -13.41
CA TYR A 132 -5.86 1.24 -12.23
C TYR A 132 -5.40 1.93 -10.95
N ARG A 133 -6.32 2.08 -10.01
CA ARG A 133 -6.14 2.58 -8.65
C ARG A 133 -6.39 1.45 -7.66
N TYR A 134 -6.04 1.65 -6.39
CA TYR A 134 -6.30 0.66 -5.34
C TYR A 134 -7.75 0.17 -5.32
N GLN A 135 -8.69 1.10 -5.50
CA GLN A 135 -10.12 0.80 -5.47
C GLN A 135 -10.55 -0.14 -6.62
N ASP A 136 -9.94 -0.03 -7.79
CA ASP A 136 -10.26 -0.90 -8.93
C ASP A 136 -9.85 -2.35 -8.65
N PHE A 137 -8.67 -2.57 -8.05
CA PHE A 137 -8.25 -3.91 -7.59
C PHE A 137 -9.17 -4.45 -6.49
N LEU A 138 -9.57 -3.61 -5.54
CA LEU A 138 -10.46 -4.01 -4.46
C LEU A 138 -11.86 -4.38 -4.98
N GLU A 139 -12.38 -3.67 -5.98
CA GLU A 139 -13.66 -3.97 -6.61
C GLU A 139 -13.60 -5.24 -7.45
N LEU A 140 -12.52 -5.44 -8.20
CA LEU A 140 -12.27 -6.65 -8.96
C LEU A 140 -12.23 -7.90 -8.06
N CYS A 141 -11.51 -7.82 -6.93
CA CYS A 141 -11.21 -8.98 -6.11
C CYS A 141 -12.17 -9.17 -4.90
N GLU A 142 -13.03 -8.18 -4.62
CA GLU A 142 -13.93 -8.06 -3.46
C GLU A 142 -13.27 -7.99 -2.06
N PHE A 143 -12.00 -8.39 -1.95
CA PHE A 143 -11.27 -8.52 -0.71
C PHE A 143 -9.84 -8.00 -0.85
N GLU A 144 -9.42 -7.22 0.15
CA GLU A 144 -8.07 -6.67 0.29
C GLU A 144 -6.98 -7.74 0.16
N GLU A 145 -7.16 -8.91 0.78
CA GLU A 145 -6.18 -10.00 0.71
C GLU A 145 -5.96 -10.49 -0.74
N PHE A 146 -6.99 -10.51 -1.56
CA PHE A 146 -6.88 -10.92 -2.97
C PHE A 146 -6.42 -9.77 -3.87
N ALA A 147 -6.82 -8.53 -3.56
CA ALA A 147 -6.32 -7.35 -4.25
C ALA A 147 -4.79 -7.23 -4.08
N GLU A 148 -4.28 -7.46 -2.87
CA GLU A 148 -2.83 -7.52 -2.60
C GLU A 148 -2.15 -8.64 -3.39
N ASP A 149 -2.73 -9.85 -3.40
CA ASP A 149 -2.18 -10.97 -4.16
C ASP A 149 -2.08 -10.63 -5.65
N VAL A 150 -3.19 -10.19 -6.26
CA VAL A 150 -3.26 -9.78 -7.67
C VAL A 150 -2.31 -8.65 -7.98
N PHE A 151 -2.30 -7.59 -7.17
CA PHE A 151 -1.41 -6.45 -7.39
C PHE A 151 0.06 -6.89 -7.33
N ASN A 152 0.45 -7.75 -6.40
CA ASN A 152 1.83 -8.19 -6.28
C ASN A 152 2.29 -9.06 -7.44
N THR A 153 1.41 -9.89 -7.99
CA THR A 153 1.77 -10.91 -8.99
C THR A 153 1.46 -10.54 -10.42
N VAL A 154 0.57 -9.55 -10.66
CA VAL A 154 0.32 -9.05 -12.02
C VAL A 154 1.62 -8.45 -12.58
N ASP A 155 1.98 -8.92 -13.77
CA ASP A 155 3.33 -8.76 -14.31
C ASP A 155 3.34 -7.89 -15.57
N TRP A 156 2.43 -8.14 -16.51
CA TRP A 156 2.30 -7.36 -17.76
C TRP A 156 0.85 -7.25 -18.25
N GLN A 157 0.01 -8.25 -17.97
CA GLN A 157 -1.39 -8.30 -18.39
C GLN A 157 -2.29 -7.32 -17.61
N PHE A 158 -3.52 -7.14 -18.11
CA PHE A 158 -4.58 -6.44 -17.38
C PHE A 158 -4.92 -7.19 -16.07
N PRO A 159 -5.18 -6.49 -14.95
CA PRO A 159 -5.56 -7.12 -13.67
C PRO A 159 -6.75 -8.07 -13.78
N GLU A 160 -7.75 -7.75 -14.61
CA GLU A 160 -8.92 -8.59 -14.87
C GLU A 160 -8.53 -9.90 -15.54
N THR A 161 -7.61 -9.84 -16.50
CA THR A 161 -7.10 -11.05 -17.18
C THR A 161 -6.39 -11.95 -16.18
N TYR A 162 -5.54 -11.37 -15.32
CA TYR A 162 -4.85 -12.14 -14.30
C TYR A 162 -5.82 -12.72 -13.27
N TRP A 163 -6.81 -11.94 -12.83
CA TRP A 163 -7.85 -12.41 -11.90
C TRP A 163 -8.67 -13.57 -12.46
N ASP A 164 -9.05 -13.51 -13.74
CA ASP A 164 -9.78 -14.60 -14.41
C ASP A 164 -8.93 -15.88 -14.53
N GLU A 165 -7.60 -15.75 -14.59
CA GLU A 165 -6.66 -16.89 -14.60
C GLU A 165 -6.49 -17.53 -13.21
N LEU A 166 -6.75 -16.79 -12.13
CA LEU A 166 -6.80 -17.35 -10.78
C LEU A 166 -8.05 -18.21 -10.69
N ASP A 167 -7.90 -19.51 -10.98
CA ASP A 167 -8.94 -20.56 -10.95
C ASP A 167 -9.46 -20.86 -9.52
N TYR A 168 -9.83 -19.81 -8.77
CA TYR A 168 -10.51 -19.91 -7.50
C TYR A 168 -11.93 -20.40 -7.75
N ASP A 169 -12.20 -21.65 -7.38
CA ASP A 169 -13.54 -22.18 -7.51
C ASP A 169 -14.56 -21.39 -6.66
N GLU A 170 -15.81 -21.39 -7.10
CA GLU A 170 -16.89 -20.66 -6.44
C GLU A 170 -17.09 -21.13 -4.98
N ALA A 171 -16.79 -22.40 -4.70
CA ALA A 171 -16.86 -22.99 -3.37
C ALA A 171 -15.85 -22.36 -2.40
N PHE A 172 -14.61 -22.15 -2.85
CA PHE A 172 -13.56 -21.49 -2.09
C PHE A 172 -13.94 -20.03 -1.79
N MET A 173 -14.38 -19.29 -2.80
CA MET A 173 -14.81 -17.89 -2.64
C MET A 173 -16.01 -17.77 -1.69
N GLU A 174 -16.98 -18.68 -1.79
CA GLU A 174 -18.13 -18.69 -0.89
C GLU A 174 -17.75 -19.03 0.55
N ASP A 175 -16.84 -19.99 0.76
CA ASP A 175 -16.30 -20.31 2.09
C ASP A 175 -15.52 -19.13 2.68
N PHE A 176 -14.71 -18.43 1.88
CA PHE A 176 -14.00 -17.23 2.32
C PHE A 176 -14.97 -16.12 2.74
N ARG A 177 -15.99 -15.85 1.93
CA ARG A 177 -17.11 -14.93 2.23
C ARG A 177 -17.80 -15.31 3.55
N LYS A 178 -18.10 -16.60 3.77
CA LYS A 178 -18.72 -17.12 5.00
C LYS A 178 -17.81 -16.92 6.21
N LYS A 179 -16.52 -17.27 6.10
CA LYS A 179 -15.52 -17.09 7.14
C LYS A 179 -15.36 -15.61 7.53
N ARG A 180 -15.33 -14.67 6.58
CA ARG A 180 -15.28 -13.23 6.91
C ARG A 180 -16.55 -12.76 7.62
N LYS A 181 -17.75 -13.15 7.16
CA LYS A 181 -19.02 -12.80 7.83
C LYS A 181 -19.02 -13.29 9.28
N ASN A 182 -18.55 -14.51 9.53
CA ASN A 182 -18.45 -15.06 10.89
C ASN A 182 -17.42 -14.32 11.75
N ARG A 183 -16.23 -14.00 11.21
CA ARG A 183 -15.22 -13.19 11.91
C ARG A 183 -15.78 -11.82 12.33
N ARG A 184 -16.48 -11.13 11.43
CA ARG A 184 -17.15 -9.83 11.71
C ARG A 184 -18.22 -9.96 12.81
N LYS A 185 -19.04 -11.03 12.79
CA LYS A 185 -20.04 -11.29 13.85
C LYS A 185 -19.40 -11.50 15.22
N ILE A 186 -18.31 -12.27 15.29
CA ILE A 186 -17.57 -12.54 16.53
C ILE A 186 -16.93 -11.26 17.07
N GLN A 187 -16.34 -10.42 16.22
CA GLN A 187 -15.77 -9.14 16.66
C GLN A 187 -16.84 -8.17 17.18
N LYS A 188 -18.01 -8.08 16.52
CA LYS A 188 -19.14 -7.27 16.99
C LYS A 188 -19.66 -7.74 18.36
N SER A 189 -19.79 -9.04 18.58
CA SER A 189 -20.25 -9.57 19.87
C SER A 189 -19.24 -9.36 21.00
N LYS A 190 -17.93 -9.43 20.71
CA LYS A 190 -16.86 -9.12 21.68
C LYS A 190 -16.87 -7.65 22.08
N LYS A 191 -16.95 -6.71 21.13
CA LYS A 191 -17.04 -5.26 21.42
C LYS A 191 -18.27 -4.92 22.28
N MET A 192 -19.42 -5.54 22.01
CA MET A 192 -20.64 -5.33 22.79
C MET A 192 -20.51 -5.84 24.23
N ARG A 193 -19.85 -6.98 24.44
CA ARG A 193 -19.59 -7.54 25.79
C ARG A 193 -18.58 -6.73 26.60
N GLU A 194 -17.61 -6.10 25.95
CA GLU A 194 -16.64 -5.21 26.62
C GLU A 194 -17.27 -3.86 26.99
N HIS A 195 -18.21 -3.36 26.19
CA HIS A 195 -18.94 -2.14 26.51
C HIS A 195 -19.86 -2.32 27.74
N CYS A 196 -20.62 -3.42 27.83
CA CYS A 196 -21.48 -3.72 28.99
C CYS A 196 -20.71 -4.06 30.28
N LYS A 197 -19.38 -4.27 30.23
CA LYS A 197 -18.55 -4.51 31.43
C LYS A 197 -17.93 -3.23 31.99
N LYS A 198 -18.10 -2.10 31.30
CA LYS A 198 -17.59 -0.78 31.69
C LYS A 198 -18.69 0.13 32.26
N GLU A 199 -19.92 -0.36 32.32
CA GLU A 199 -21.07 0.23 33.00
C GLU A 199 -21.37 -0.56 34.28
#